data_AF-A0A7C7LSN1-F1
#
_entry.id   AF-A0A7C7LSN1-F1
#
_cell.length_a   1.000
_cell.length_b   1.000
_cell.length_c   1.000
_cell.angle_alpha   90.00
_cell.angle_beta   90.00
_cell.angle_gamma   90.00
#
_symmetry.space_group_name_H-M   'P 1'
#
loop_
_entity.id
_entity.type
_entity.pdbx_description
1 polymer ?
#
loop_
_entity_poly.entity_id
_entity_poly.type
_entity_poly.pdbx_seq_one_letter_code
_entity_poly.pdbx_strand_id
1 'polypeptide(L)'
;MPEIHYLFIHFPIALFSSAVFCDILYVLTRKNDLAQTGWWVMLLGLVSAAGSIATGIWQDSLVGHLGSVMPLWINHGWVQLFSCFIFLCLFVWRIKNPDTLTHPNQKWVYTFIGGLAVTILFYGGHLGAKLAGRI
;
A
#
# COMPACT_ATOMS: atom_id res chain seq x y z
N MET A 1 11.05 2.23 22.65
CA MET A 1 9.67 2.76 22.77
C MET A 1 8.79 1.97 21.81
N PRO A 2 7.95 1.05 22.29
CA PRO A 2 7.20 0.09 21.46
C PRO A 2 6.07 0.70 20.60
N GLU A 3 6.00 2.03 20.49
CA GLU A 3 4.92 2.75 19.79
C GLU A 3 5.40 3.40 18.48
N ILE A 4 6.71 3.35 18.17
CA ILE A 4 7.27 4.02 16.99
C ILE A 4 6.63 3.49 15.70
N HIS A 5 6.37 2.18 15.61
CA HIS A 5 5.73 1.58 14.44
C HIS A 5 4.38 2.23 14.12
N TYR A 6 3.56 2.53 15.14
CA TYR A 6 2.24 3.16 14.96
C TYR A 6 2.33 4.57 14.37
N LEU A 7 3.44 5.27 14.57
CA LEU A 7 3.68 6.57 13.93
C LEU A 7 3.82 6.42 12.41
N PHE A 8 4.37 5.30 11.93
CA PHE A 8 4.65 5.11 10.51
C PHE A 8 3.50 4.46 9.73
N ILE A 9 2.76 3.51 10.31
CA ILE A 9 1.78 2.70 9.57
C ILE A 9 0.67 3.49 8.85
N HIS A 10 0.30 4.66 9.36
CA HIS A 10 -0.78 5.46 8.79
C HIS A 10 -0.39 6.08 7.44
N PHE A 11 0.90 6.40 7.26
CA PHE A 11 1.40 7.01 6.03
C PHE A 11 1.22 6.13 4.79
N PRO A 12 1.74 4.89 4.72
CA PRO A 12 1.56 4.07 3.52
C PRO A 12 0.10 3.72 3.29
N ILE A 13 -0.72 3.53 4.33
CA ILE A 13 -2.16 3.28 4.19
C ILE A 13 -2.83 4.45 3.47
N ALA A 14 -2.62 5.68 3.95
CA ALA A 14 -3.21 6.87 3.37
C ALA A 14 -2.65 7.20 1.98
N LEU A 15 -1.33 7.05 1.78
CA LEU A 15 -0.66 7.41 0.53
C LEU A 15 -0.98 6.41 -0.59
N PHE A 16 -0.92 5.10 -0.36
CA PHE A 16 -1.29 4.14 -1.40
C PHE A 16 -2.75 4.26 -1.82
N SER A 17 -3.67 4.39 -0.85
CA SER A 17 -5.09 4.57 -1.15
C SER A 17 -5.36 5.89 -1.89
N SER A 18 -4.71 6.99 -1.47
CA SER A 18 -4.81 8.28 -2.17
C SER A 18 -4.22 8.25 -3.58
N ALA A 19 -3.12 7.53 -3.80
CA ALA A 19 -2.51 7.40 -5.12
C ALA A 19 -3.46 6.71 -6.11
N VAL A 20 -4.04 5.57 -5.71
CA VAL A 20 -5.04 4.85 -6.50
C VAL A 20 -6.29 5.70 -6.72
N PHE A 21 -6.74 6.44 -5.69
CA PHE A 21 -7.87 7.36 -5.82
C PHE A 21 -7.60 8.46 -6.87
N CYS A 22 -6.43 9.10 -6.83
CA CYS A 22 -6.02 10.07 -7.85
C CYS A 22 -6.00 9.47 -9.26
N ASP A 23 -5.48 8.24 -9.42
CA ASP A 23 -5.44 7.55 -10.71
C ASP A 23 -6.85 7.21 -11.23
N ILE A 24 -7.76 6.79 -10.35
CA ILE A 24 -9.18 6.58 -10.70
C ILE A 24 -9.81 7.90 -11.13
N LEU A 25 -9.63 8.98 -10.37
CA LEU A 25 -10.14 10.30 -10.74
C LEU A 25 -9.55 10.78 -12.07
N TYR A 26 -8.28 10.50 -12.35
CA TYR A 26 -7.68 10.80 -13.65
C TYR A 26 -8.38 10.05 -14.77
N VAL A 27 -8.62 8.75 -14.62
CA VAL A 27 -9.30 7.92 -15.63
C VAL A 27 -10.71 8.45 -15.94
N LEU A 28 -11.41 8.97 -14.93
CA LEU A 28 -12.77 9.51 -15.05
C LEU A 28 -12.81 10.94 -15.60
N THR A 29 -11.87 11.81 -15.21
CA THR A 29 -11.94 13.26 -15.48
C THR A 29 -10.94 13.75 -16.53
N ARG A 30 -9.89 12.96 -16.82
CA ARG A 30 -8.79 13.29 -17.73
C ARG A 30 -7.98 14.55 -17.36
N LYS A 31 -8.03 15.03 -16.12
CA LYS A 31 -7.19 16.14 -15.64
C LYS A 31 -5.76 15.65 -15.36
N ASN A 32 -4.80 16.06 -16.19
CA ASN A 32 -3.41 15.55 -16.13
C ASN A 32 -2.73 15.69 -14.76
N ASP A 33 -3.06 16.73 -14.00
CA ASP A 33 -2.52 16.94 -12.65
C ASP A 33 -2.79 15.73 -11.75
N LEU A 34 -3.94 15.07 -11.89
CA LEU A 34 -4.31 13.90 -11.08
C LEU A 34 -3.41 12.70 -11.35
N ALA A 35 -3.00 12.49 -12.61
CA ALA A 35 -2.04 11.43 -12.93
C ALA A 35 -0.68 11.74 -12.30
N GLN A 36 -0.19 12.98 -12.43
CA GLN A 36 1.09 13.35 -11.83
C GLN A 36 1.04 13.24 -10.30
N THR A 37 -0.03 13.70 -9.67
CA THR A 37 -0.25 13.55 -8.22
C THR A 37 -0.27 12.08 -7.82
N GLY A 38 -1.05 11.23 -8.48
CA GLY A 38 -1.10 9.80 -8.19
C GLY A 38 0.27 9.13 -8.25
N TRP A 39 1.12 9.53 -9.21
CA TRP A 39 2.47 8.99 -9.34
C TRP A 39 3.37 9.36 -8.17
N TRP A 40 3.42 10.65 -7.80
CA TRP A 40 4.22 11.13 -6.67
C TRP A 40 3.74 10.57 -5.33
N VAL A 41 2.42 10.51 -5.14
CA VAL A 41 1.80 9.96 -3.94
C VAL A 41 2.09 8.45 -3.83
N MET A 42 2.10 7.70 -4.94
CA MET A 42 2.51 6.28 -4.95
C MET A 42 3.96 6.11 -4.52
N LEU A 43 4.86 6.95 -5.05
CA LEU A 43 6.28 6.93 -4.67
C LEU A 43 6.46 7.21 -3.17
N LEU A 44 5.80 8.24 -2.65
CA LEU A 44 5.82 8.54 -1.21
C LEU A 44 5.21 7.41 -0.37
N GLY A 45 4.18 6.74 -0.90
CA GLY A 45 3.62 5.51 -0.33
C GLY A 45 4.67 4.41 -0.19
N LEU A 46 5.46 4.14 -1.24
CA LEU A 46 6.55 3.16 -1.19
C LEU A 46 7.66 3.56 -0.21
N VAL A 47 8.06 4.84 -0.19
CA VAL A 47 9.09 5.32 0.76
C VAL A 47 8.61 5.19 2.20
N SER A 48 7.37 5.59 2.50
CA SER A 48 6.80 5.46 3.85
C SER A 48 6.53 4.00 4.25
N ALA A 49 6.20 3.14 3.29
CA ALA A 49 6.08 1.71 3.51
C ALA A 49 7.42 1.08 3.93
N ALA A 50 8.53 1.49 3.32
CA ALA A 50 9.87 1.04 3.75
C ALA A 50 10.15 1.41 5.22
N GLY A 51 9.79 2.62 5.64
CA GLY A 51 9.88 3.04 7.06
C GLY A 51 8.97 2.22 7.99
N SER A 52 7.74 1.94 7.55
CA SER A 52 6.80 1.12 8.31
C SER A 52 7.27 -0.34 8.46
N ILE A 53 7.84 -0.91 7.40
CA ILE A 53 8.42 -2.26 7.41
C ILE A 53 9.64 -2.31 8.35
N ALA A 54 10.56 -1.34 8.23
CA ALA A 54 11.74 -1.29 9.09
C ALA A 54 11.38 -1.18 10.58
N THR A 55 10.45 -0.28 10.91
CA THR A 55 9.97 -0.12 12.30
C THR A 55 9.17 -1.32 12.79
N GLY A 56 8.41 -2.00 11.91
CA GLY A 56 7.67 -3.22 12.24
C GLY A 56 8.60 -4.40 12.54
N ILE A 57 9.64 -4.60 11.73
CA ILE A 57 10.68 -5.62 11.98
C ILE A 57 11.43 -5.32 13.28
N TRP A 58 11.75 -4.05 13.53
CA TRP A 58 12.40 -3.66 14.78
C TRP A 58 11.50 -3.90 16.00
N GLN A 59 10.22 -3.53 15.93
CA GLN A 59 9.29 -3.82 17.01
C GLN A 59 9.18 -5.32 17.24
N ASP A 60 9.11 -6.11 16.18
CA ASP A 60 9.04 -7.55 16.30
C ASP A 60 10.29 -8.17 16.93
N SER A 61 11.49 -7.68 16.61
CA SER A 61 12.72 -8.21 17.23
C SER A 61 12.81 -7.95 18.75
N LEU A 62 12.04 -6.98 19.25
CA LEU A 62 11.95 -6.68 20.68
C LEU A 62 10.86 -7.48 21.41
N VAL A 63 9.74 -7.77 20.73
CA VAL A 63 8.54 -8.35 21.36
C VAL A 63 8.31 -9.81 20.95
N GLY A 64 8.90 -10.29 19.85
CA GLY A 64 8.91 -11.69 19.40
C GLY A 64 7.57 -12.24 18.93
N HIS A 65 6.95 -11.63 17.90
CA HIS A 65 5.60 -11.95 17.42
C HIS A 65 5.51 -12.50 15.97
N LEU A 66 6.54 -12.36 15.11
CA LEU A 66 6.55 -12.84 13.71
C LEU A 66 6.98 -14.31 13.58
N GLY A 67 6.46 -15.20 14.43
CA GLY A 67 6.89 -16.60 14.44
C GLY A 67 6.46 -17.43 13.22
N SER A 68 5.34 -17.11 12.57
CA SER A 68 4.80 -17.93 11.47
C SER A 68 4.35 -17.12 10.25
N VAL A 69 4.88 -17.50 9.09
CA VAL A 69 4.47 -16.98 7.77
C VAL A 69 3.06 -17.40 7.38
N MET A 70 2.71 -18.63 7.75
CA MET A 70 1.41 -19.20 7.47
C MET A 70 0.57 -19.32 8.75
N PRO A 71 -0.75 -19.10 8.64
CA PRO A 71 -1.51 -18.69 7.45
C PRO A 71 -1.33 -17.19 7.12
N LEU A 72 -1.02 -16.86 5.85
CA LEU A 72 -0.75 -15.47 5.42
C LEU A 72 -1.88 -14.52 5.79
N TRP A 73 -3.13 -14.91 5.53
CA TRP A 73 -4.32 -14.07 5.67
C TRP A 73 -4.73 -13.75 7.11
N ILE A 74 -4.06 -14.31 8.12
CA ILE A 74 -4.27 -13.94 9.52
C ILE A 74 -3.06 -13.19 10.11
N ASN A 75 -1.94 -13.15 9.38
CA ASN A 75 -0.75 -12.44 9.80
C ASN A 75 -0.73 -11.04 9.17
N HIS A 76 -0.96 -10.02 10.01
CA HIS A 76 -0.90 -8.62 9.60
C HIS A 76 0.35 -8.28 8.79
N GLY A 77 1.53 -8.63 9.30
CA GLY A 77 2.81 -8.29 8.67
C GLY A 77 2.94 -8.86 7.27
N TRP A 78 2.56 -10.13 7.06
CA TRP A 78 2.60 -10.76 5.74
C TRP A 78 1.55 -10.21 4.77
N VAL A 79 0.33 -9.90 5.25
CA VAL A 79 -0.68 -9.21 4.42
C VAL A 79 -0.18 -7.83 4.00
N GLN A 80 0.48 -7.08 4.88
CA GLN A 80 1.04 -5.77 4.57
C GLN A 80 2.20 -5.84 3.57
N LEU A 81 3.13 -6.79 3.74
CA LEU A 81 4.21 -7.02 2.78
C LEU A 81 3.67 -7.42 1.41
N PHE A 82 2.66 -8.30 1.38
CA PHE A 82 2.01 -8.71 0.14
C PHE A 82 1.32 -7.53 -0.55
N SER A 83 0.59 -6.69 0.21
CA SER A 83 -0.01 -5.47 -0.33
C SER A 83 1.04 -4.50 -0.88
N CYS A 84 2.12 -4.26 -0.13
CA CYS A 84 3.21 -3.38 -0.56
C CYS A 84 3.88 -3.90 -1.84
N PHE A 85 4.04 -5.21 -1.97
CA PHE A 85 4.58 -5.83 -3.18
C PHE A 85 3.69 -5.56 -4.41
N ILE A 86 2.36 -5.66 -4.27
CA ILE A 86 1.43 -5.32 -5.36
C ILE A 86 1.59 -3.85 -5.77
N PHE A 87 1.66 -2.92 -4.80
CA PHE A 87 1.89 -1.50 -5.09
C PHE A 87 3.25 -1.25 -5.77
N LEU A 88 4.30 -1.95 -5.36
CA LEU A 88 5.60 -1.89 -6.02
C LEU A 88 5.50 -2.36 -7.48
N CYS A 89 4.81 -3.49 -7.74
CA CYS A 89 4.57 -3.97 -9.10
C CYS A 89 3.77 -2.97 -9.95
N LEU A 90 2.72 -2.35 -9.39
CA LEU A 90 1.95 -1.29 -10.06
C LEU A 90 2.81 -0.06 -10.35
N PHE A 91 3.67 0.35 -9.41
CA PHE A 91 4.57 1.48 -9.61
C PHE A 91 5.60 1.19 -10.71
N VAL A 92 6.22 0.01 -10.69
CA VAL A 92 7.14 -0.44 -11.75
C VAL A 92 6.44 -0.54 -13.10
N TRP A 93 5.20 -1.05 -13.15
CA TRP A 93 4.39 -1.05 -14.37
C TRP A 93 4.26 0.38 -14.89
N ARG A 94 3.83 1.32 -14.04
CA ARG A 94 3.61 2.71 -14.42
C ARG A 94 4.88 3.43 -14.88
N ILE A 95 6.05 3.11 -14.33
CA ILE A 95 7.35 3.61 -14.81
C ILE A 95 7.66 3.07 -16.21
N LYS A 96 7.49 1.76 -16.42
CA LYS A 96 7.79 1.10 -17.70
C LYS A 96 6.81 1.45 -18.81
N ASN A 97 5.58 1.82 -18.45
CA ASN A 97 4.51 2.14 -19.37
C ASN A 97 3.82 3.45 -18.94
N PRO A 98 4.42 4.62 -19.22
CA PRO A 98 3.89 5.91 -18.78
C PRO A 98 2.46 6.19 -19.28
N ASP A 99 2.09 5.63 -20.43
CA ASP A 99 0.76 5.77 -21.04
C ASP A 99 -0.30 4.81 -20.47
N THR A 100 0.00 4.04 -19.41
CA THR A 100 -0.91 3.04 -18.85
C THR A 100 -2.31 3.59 -18.57
N LEU A 101 -2.41 4.82 -18.04
CA LEU A 101 -3.69 5.42 -17.65
C LEU A 101 -4.46 6.06 -18.83
N THR A 102 -3.80 6.33 -19.96
CA THR A 102 -4.43 6.82 -21.19
C THR A 102 -4.86 5.67 -22.09
N HIS A 103 -4.13 4.55 -22.05
CA HIS A 103 -4.37 3.37 -22.87
C HIS A 103 -5.78 2.78 -22.64
N PRO A 104 -6.54 2.42 -23.71
CA PRO A 104 -7.94 1.99 -23.61
C PRO A 104 -8.22 0.86 -22.61
N ASN A 105 -7.41 -0.20 -22.65
CA ASN A 105 -7.61 -1.39 -21.81
C ASN A 105 -6.78 -1.37 -20.51
N GLN A 106 -5.49 -1.01 -20.61
CA GLN A 106 -4.58 -1.08 -19.46
C GLN A 106 -5.03 -0.20 -18.30
N LYS A 107 -5.64 0.96 -18.56
CA LYS A 107 -6.12 1.86 -17.51
C LYS A 107 -7.11 1.19 -16.56
N TRP A 108 -8.00 0.34 -17.08
CA TRP A 108 -9.01 -0.36 -16.30
C TRP A 108 -8.41 -1.51 -15.50
N VAL A 109 -7.51 -2.27 -16.12
CA VAL A 109 -6.79 -3.36 -15.44
C VAL A 109 -5.92 -2.81 -14.31
N TYR A 110 -5.20 -1.72 -14.58
CA TYR A 110 -4.35 -1.05 -13.60
C TYR A 110 -5.14 -0.55 -12.39
N THR A 111 -6.22 0.22 -12.62
CA THR A 111 -7.01 0.77 -11.51
C THR A 111 -7.81 -0.29 -10.78
N PHE A 112 -8.24 -1.36 -11.45
CA PHE A 112 -8.87 -2.51 -10.80
C PHE A 112 -7.92 -3.23 -9.83
N ILE A 113 -6.69 -3.55 -10.29
CA ILE A 113 -5.66 -4.15 -9.43
C ILE A 113 -5.30 -3.20 -8.29
N GLY A 114 -5.20 -1.89 -8.56
CA GLY A 114 -5.01 -0.87 -7.54
C GLY A 114 -6.11 -0.89 -6.47
N GLY A 115 -7.38 -0.95 -6.87
CA GLY A 115 -8.51 -1.04 -5.94
C GLY A 115 -8.49 -2.32 -5.09
N LEU A 116 -8.13 -3.45 -5.69
CA LEU A 116 -7.95 -4.71 -4.95
C LEU A 116 -6.79 -4.63 -3.95
N ALA A 117 -5.66 -4.04 -4.36
CA ALA A 117 -4.51 -3.81 -3.49
C ALA A 117 -4.87 -2.92 -2.29
N VAL A 118 -5.67 -1.87 -2.50
CA VAL A 118 -6.19 -1.02 -1.43
C VAL A 118 -7.08 -1.81 -0.46
N THR A 119 -7.93 -2.70 -0.99
CA THR A 119 -8.78 -3.56 -0.14
C THR A 119 -7.94 -4.48 0.75
N ILE A 120 -6.89 -5.10 0.18
CA ILE A 120 -5.94 -5.94 0.91
C ILE A 120 -5.18 -5.12 1.96
N LEU A 121 -4.76 -3.90 1.62
CA LEU A 121 -4.08 -2.96 2.53
C LEU A 121 -4.91 -2.66 3.77
N PHE A 122 -6.20 -2.34 3.58
CA PHE A 122 -7.13 -2.06 4.68
C PHE A 122 -7.44 -3.31 5.51
N TYR A 123 -7.62 -4.47 4.86
CA TYR A 123 -7.76 -5.74 5.58
C TYR A 123 -6.53 -6.05 6.43
N GLY A 124 -5.33 -5.84 5.88
CA GLY A 124 -4.09 -5.86 6.65
C GLY A 124 -4.19 -4.93 7.84
N GLY A 125 -4.55 -3.66 7.64
CA GLY A 125 -4.70 -2.67 8.73
C GLY A 125 -5.64 -3.13 9.84
N HIS A 126 -6.77 -3.75 9.48
CA HIS A 126 -7.72 -4.36 10.42
C HIS A 126 -7.09 -5.46 11.27
N LEU A 127 -6.30 -6.37 10.67
CA LEU A 127 -5.54 -7.38 11.42
C LEU A 127 -4.53 -6.74 12.38
N GLY A 128 -3.91 -5.62 11.98
CA GLY A 128 -2.98 -4.87 12.82
C GLY A 128 -3.67 -4.25 14.04
N ALA A 129 -4.86 -3.69 13.84
CA ALA A 129 -5.67 -3.14 14.92
C ALA A 129 -6.12 -4.23 15.92
N LYS A 130 -6.49 -5.41 15.44
CA LYS A 130 -6.77 -6.59 16.30
C LYS A 130 -5.55 -7.02 17.10
N LEU A 131 -4.39 -7.12 16.45
CA LEU A 131 -3.12 -7.48 17.11
C LEU A 131 -2.75 -6.50 18.22
N ALA A 132 -3.04 -5.21 18.02
CA ALA A 132 -2.82 -4.16 18.99
C ALA A 132 -3.92 -4.05 20.08
N GLY A 133 -4.93 -4.92 20.07
CA GLY A 133 -6.05 -4.90 21.03
C GLY A 133 -6.92 -3.64 20.95
N ARG A 134 -7.01 -3.01 19.77
CA ARG A 134 -7.77 -1.76 19.55
C ARG A 134 -9.21 -2.00 19.09
N ILE A 135 -9.55 -3.22 18.67
CA ILE A 135 -10.86 -3.70 18.22
C ILE A 135 -11.01 -5.20 18.49
#